data_AF-A0A7Z9E3W2-F1
#
_entry.id   AF-A0A7Z9E3W2-F1
#
_cell.length_a   1.000
_cell.length_b   1.000
_cell.length_c   1.000
_cell.angle_alpha   90.00
_cell.angle_beta   90.00
_cell.angle_gamma   90.00
#
_symmetry.space_group_name_H-M   'P 1'
#
loop_
_entity.id
_entity.type
_entity.pdbx_description
1 polymer ?
#
loop_
_entity_poly.entity_id
_entity_poly.type
_entity_poly.pdbx_seq_one_letter_code
_entity_poly.pdbx_strand_id
1 'polypeptide(L)' 'MKARRIAIDRGLSITGILGILDQAATMKLINLSTAIDNLQKTSFWASKSLLQRLLDKHNL' A
#
# COMPACT_ATOMS: atom_id res chain seq x y z
N MET A 1 15.32 -11.20 -4.69
CA MET A 1 15.32 -9.75 -5.00
C MET A 1 15.69 -9.39 -6.45
N LYS A 2 15.85 -10.33 -7.41
CA LYS A 2 16.20 -9.98 -8.82
C LYS A 2 15.06 -9.28 -9.57
N ALA A 3 13.82 -9.74 -9.42
CA ALA A 3 12.68 -9.20 -10.16
C ALA A 3 12.42 -7.71 -9.87
N ARG A 4 12.43 -7.31 -8.59
CA ARG A 4 12.27 -5.90 -8.21
C ARG A 4 13.38 -5.01 -8.78
N ARG A 5 14.62 -5.50 -8.76
CA ARG A 5 15.76 -4.75 -9.32
C ARG A 5 15.60 -4.55 -10.82
N ILE A 6 15.28 -5.60 -11.57
CA ILE A 6 15.07 -5.51 -13.03
C ILE A 6 13.91 -4.57 -13.38
N ALA A 7 12.82 -4.59 -12.60
CA ALA A 7 11.71 -3.67 -12.83
C ALA A 7 12.13 -2.20 -12.62
N ILE A 8 12.91 -1.91 -11.57
CA ILE A 8 13.47 -0.56 -11.34
C ILE A 8 14.41 -0.16 -12.49
N ASP A 9 15.32 -1.04 -12.91
CA ASP A 9 16.27 -0.77 -14.01
C ASP A 9 15.55 -0.49 -15.34
N ARG A 10 14.31 -0.99 -15.50
CA ARG A 10 13.44 -0.74 -16.66
C ARG A 10 12.52 0.46 -16.51
N GLY A 11 12.64 1.23 -15.43
CA GLY A 11 11.77 2.38 -15.15
C GLY A 11 10.34 2.02 -14.77
N LEU A 12 10.10 0.77 -14.33
CA LEU A 12 8.78 0.32 -13.91
C LEU A 12 8.55 0.65 -12.43
N SER A 13 7.45 1.36 -12.16
CA SER A 13 6.98 1.58 -10.79
C SER A 13 6.52 0.25 -10.17
N ILE A 14 7.04 -0.06 -8.99
CA ILE A 14 6.66 -1.25 -8.23
C ILE A 14 5.79 -0.81 -7.07
N THR A 15 4.59 -1.37 -7.00
CA THR A 15 3.69 -1.17 -5.87
C THR A 15 3.26 -2.52 -5.30
N GLY A 16 3.10 -2.56 -3.97
CA GLY A 16 2.49 -3.69 -3.28
C GLY A 16 1.01 -3.41 -3.00
N ILE A 17 0.37 -4.32 -2.27
CA ILE A 17 -1.06 -4.19 -1.89
C ILE A 17 -1.35 -2.83 -1.26
N LEU A 18 -0.50 -2.36 -0.32
CA LEU A 18 -0.68 -1.07 0.34
C LEU A 18 -0.67 0.12 -0.63
N GLY A 19 0.18 0.11 -1.65
CA GLY A 19 0.21 1.20 -2.62
C GLY A 19 -0.95 1.14 -3.63
N ILE A 20 -1.52 -0.05 -3.86
CA ILE A 20 -2.78 -0.18 -4.60
C ILE A 20 -3.93 0.44 -3.79
N LEU A 21 -3.99 0.16 -2.48
CA LEU A 21 -4.99 0.75 -1.59
C LEU A 21 -4.84 2.28 -1.49
N ASP A 22 -3.61 2.77 -1.38
CA ASP A 22 -3.28 4.22 -1.41
C ASP A 22 -3.81 4.90 -2.67
N GLN A 23 -3.56 4.30 -3.84
CA GLN A 23 -3.99 4.85 -5.12
C GLN A 23 -5.52 4.81 -5.26
N ALA A 24 -6.16 3.70 -4.88
CA ALA A 24 -7.62 3.57 -4.91
C ALA A 24 -8.30 4.58 -3.96
N ALA A 25 -7.72 4.82 -2.79
CA ALA A 25 -8.20 5.82 -1.84
C ALA A 25 -8.02 7.26 -2.38
N THR A 26 -6.87 7.55 -2.99
CA THR A 26 -6.60 8.83 -3.65
C THR A 26 -7.61 9.11 -4.77
N MET A 27 -7.99 8.07 -5.51
CA MET A 27 -9.02 8.12 -6.56
C MET A 27 -10.46 8.11 -6.00
N LYS A 28 -10.63 8.11 -4.66
CA LYS A 28 -11.93 8.06 -3.95
C LYS A 28 -12.79 6.83 -4.31
N LEU A 29 -12.15 5.73 -4.70
CA LEU A 29 -12.85 4.47 -5.05
C LEU A 29 -13.16 3.61 -3.83
N ILE A 30 -12.41 3.80 -2.74
CA ILE A 30 -12.54 3.01 -1.51
C ILE A 30 -12.42 3.90 -0.26
N ASN A 31 -12.96 3.41 0.87
CA ASN A 31 -12.62 3.92 2.18
C ASN A 31 -11.34 3.23 2.68
N LEU A 32 -10.26 4.00 2.86
CA LEU A 32 -8.96 3.46 3.24
C LEU A 32 -8.96 2.83 4.64
N SER A 33 -9.60 3.47 5.63
CA SER A 33 -9.66 2.94 7.00
C SER A 33 -10.30 1.55 7.02
N THR A 34 -11.46 1.40 6.38
CA THR A 34 -12.16 0.12 6.30
C THR A 34 -11.34 -0.94 5.56
N ALA A 35 -10.65 -0.55 4.49
CA ALA A 35 -9.80 -1.47 3.74
C ALA A 35 -8.60 -1.96 4.57
N ILE A 36 -7.97 -1.07 5.35
CA ILE A 36 -6.87 -1.43 6.26
C ILE A 36 -7.36 -2.34 7.40
N ASP A 37 -8.50 -2.03 8.02
CA ASP A 37 -9.08 -2.85 9.08
C ASP A 37 -9.38 -4.27 8.59
N ASN A 38 -9.87 -4.40 7.36
CA ASN A 38 -10.12 -5.70 6.74
C ASN A 38 -8.81 -6.41 6.37
N LEU A 39 -7.80 -5.68 5.91
CA LEU A 39 -6.49 -6.24 5.58
C LEU A 39 -5.79 -6.81 6.83
N GLN A 40 -5.91 -6.14 7.98
CA GLN A 40 -5.36 -6.61 9.27
C GLN A 40 -6.01 -7.89 9.80
N LYS A 41 -7.25 -8.20 9.38
CA LYS A 41 -7.92 -9.46 9.72
C LYS A 41 -7.40 -10.65 8.92
N THR A 42 -6.55 -10.41 7.91
CA THR A 42 -5.93 -11.46 7.10
C THR A 42 -4.54 -11.82 7.63
N SER A 43 -3.89 -12.80 7.00
CA SER A 43 -2.47 -13.13 7.26
C SER A 43 -1.49 -12.12 6.64
N PHE A 44 -1.97 -11.00 6.08
CA PHE A 44 -1.12 -9.98 5.50
C PHE A 44 -0.32 -9.24 6.58
N TRP A 45 1.00 -9.39 6.52
CA TRP A 45 1.91 -8.66 7.38
C TRP A 45 2.49 -7.43 6.68
N ALA A 46 2.44 -6.29 7.36
CA ALA A 46 3.14 -5.07 6.99
C ALA A 46 3.84 -4.47 8.21
N SER A 47 4.92 -3.73 7.98
CA SER A 47 5.58 -3.02 9.07
C SER A 47 4.69 -1.90 9.59
N LYS A 48 4.66 -1.74 10.92
CA LYS A 48 3.87 -0.70 11.59
C LYS A 48 4.24 0.71 11.09
N SER A 49 5.52 0.95 10.81
CA SER A 49 6.02 2.22 10.27
C SER A 49 5.53 2.49 8.84
N LEU A 50 5.37 1.46 8.01
CA LEU A 50 4.85 1.62 6.66
C LEU A 50 3.35 1.90 6.68
N LEU A 51 2.62 1.21 7.56
CA LEU A 51 1.19 1.44 7.74
C LEU A 51 0.91 2.85 8.29
N GLN A 52 1.67 3.29 9.29
CA GLN A 52 1.50 4.63 9.86
C GLN A 52 1.72 5.71 8.80
N ARG A 53 2.78 5.62 7.99
CA ARG A 53 3.01 6.57 6.89
C ARG A 53 1.85 6.63 5.88
N LEU A 54 1.19 5.50 5.64
CA LEU A 54 0.03 5.45 4.76
C LEU A 54 -1.18 6.15 5.39
N LEU A 55 -1.42 5.94 6.69
CA LEU A 55 -2.50 6.60 7.43
C LEU A 55 -2.26 8.11 7.52
N ASP A 56 -1.05 8.52 7.90
CA ASP A 56 -0.64 9.93 8.00
C ASP A 56 -0.86 10.67 6.67
N LYS A 57 -0.56 10.02 5.53
CA LYS A 57 -0.76 10.60 4.19
C LYS A 57 -2.23 10.91 3.89
N HIS A 58 -3.15 10.12 4.44
CA HIS A 58 -4.61 10.30 4.24
C HIS A 58 -5.27 11.02 5.42
N ASN A 59 -4.49 11.56 6.37
CA ASN A 59 -4.94 12.20 7.60
C ASN A 59 -5.89 11.31 8.43
N LEU A 60 -5.57 10.02 8.53
CA LEU A 60 -6.29 9.01 9.30
C LEU A 60 -5.54 8.66 10.59
#